data_AF-F3LGN1-F1
#
_entry.id   AF-F3LGN1-F1
#
_cell.length_a   1.000
_cell.length_b   1.000
_cell.length_c   1.000
_cell.angle_alpha   90.00
_cell.angle_beta   90.00
_cell.angle_gamma   90.00
#
_symmetry.space_group_name_H-M   'P 1'
#
loop_
_entity.id
_entity.type
_entity.pdbx_description
1 polymer ?
#
loop_
_entity_poly.entity_id
_entity_poly.type
_entity_poly.pdbx_seq_one_letter_code
_entity_poly.pdbx_strand_id
1 'polypeptide(L)'
;MDFISNISQGGLSFHSHEYIAPEKWLHLYIPVDENYFEADAQVRWCKKLPTNNSGDNDYDVGVSFCNTSEAFSARMIEQVCYIEEYKKRIRKTEGRMISSDQAAAEWIEKYADTFPSIVS
;
A
#
# COMPACT_ATOMS: atom_id res chain seq x y z
N MET A 1 -5.92 4.17 -2.34
CA MET A 1 -4.93 3.13 -1.94
C MET A 1 -5.55 1.72 -1.94
N ASP A 2 -6.64 1.47 -2.67
CA ASP A 2 -7.31 0.14 -2.68
C ASP A 2 -6.56 -0.97 -3.45
N PHE A 3 -5.41 -0.69 -4.06
CA PHE A 3 -4.69 -1.65 -4.93
C PHE A 3 -3.52 -2.36 -4.25
N ILE A 4 -3.07 -1.90 -3.07
CA ILE A 4 -1.89 -2.45 -2.39
C ILE A 4 -2.34 -3.39 -1.26
N SER A 5 -1.86 -4.63 -1.30
CA SER A 5 -2.04 -5.65 -0.29
C SER A 5 -0.69 -6.04 0.32
N ASN A 6 -0.68 -6.41 1.60
CA ASN A 6 0.46 -7.07 2.26
C ASN A 6 1.84 -6.41 2.06
N ILE A 7 2.00 -5.18 2.59
CA ILE A 7 3.26 -4.43 2.54
C ILE A 7 4.18 -4.71 3.73
N SER A 8 5.49 -4.77 3.48
CA SER A 8 6.54 -5.00 4.48
C SER A 8 7.85 -4.31 4.08
N GLN A 9 8.88 -4.38 4.93
CA GLN A 9 10.22 -3.84 4.58
C GLN A 9 10.83 -4.53 3.35
N GLY A 10 10.43 -5.77 3.06
CA GLY A 10 10.97 -6.54 1.95
C GLY A 10 10.23 -6.37 0.62
N GLY A 11 9.04 -5.78 0.60
CA GLY A 11 8.20 -5.76 -0.59
C GLY A 11 6.71 -5.52 -0.30
N LEU A 12 5.90 -5.57 -1.36
CA LEU A 12 4.44 -5.47 -1.30
C LEU A 12 3.77 -6.40 -2.33
N SER A 13 2.45 -6.55 -2.26
CA SER A 13 1.65 -7.05 -3.37
C SER A 13 0.62 -6.03 -3.84
N PHE A 14 0.22 -6.12 -5.11
CA PHE A 14 -0.81 -5.25 -5.69
C PHE A 14 -1.61 -5.96 -6.77
N HIS A 15 -2.78 -5.40 -7.09
CA HIS A 15 -3.65 -5.91 -8.15
C HIS A 15 -3.30 -5.32 -9.52
N SER A 16 -3.28 -6.15 -10.55
CA SER A 16 -3.01 -5.76 -11.94
C SER A 16 -4.02 -6.41 -12.88
N HIS A 17 -4.45 -5.67 -13.90
CA HIS A 17 -5.26 -6.23 -15.00
C HIS A 17 -4.43 -6.98 -16.05
N GLU A 18 -3.11 -6.83 -15.99
CA GLU A 18 -2.17 -7.46 -16.90
C GLU A 18 -1.29 -8.48 -16.16
N TYR A 19 -0.96 -9.56 -16.87
CA TYR A 19 0.04 -10.51 -16.39
C TYR A 19 1.42 -9.88 -16.45
N ILE A 20 2.12 -9.88 -15.31
CA ILE A 20 3.50 -9.41 -15.20
C ILE A 20 4.38 -10.62 -14.89
N ALA A 21 5.30 -10.95 -15.79
CA ALA A 21 6.15 -12.12 -15.64
C ALA A 21 7.02 -12.03 -14.37
N PRO A 22 7.16 -13.14 -13.61
CA PRO A 22 8.17 -13.23 -12.55
C PRO A 22 9.57 -12.85 -13.05
N GLU A 23 10.40 -12.37 -12.12
CA GLU A 23 11.75 -11.83 -12.34
C GLU A 23 11.81 -10.52 -13.14
N LYS A 24 10.68 -10.03 -13.68
CA LYS A 24 10.61 -8.71 -14.31
C LYS A 24 10.85 -7.62 -13.27
N TRP A 25 11.62 -6.62 -13.67
CA TRP A 25 11.85 -5.41 -12.87
C TRP A 25 10.77 -4.39 -13.15
N LEU A 26 10.23 -3.84 -12.07
CA LEU A 26 9.26 -2.77 -12.06
C LEU A 26 9.87 -1.58 -11.33
N HIS A 27 9.56 -0.39 -11.84
CA HIS A 27 9.81 0.85 -11.16
C HIS A 27 8.46 1.35 -10.64
N LEU A 28 8.31 1.36 -9.32
CA LEU A 28 7.02 1.59 -8.65
C LEU A 28 6.94 3.03 -8.15
N TYR A 29 5.79 3.65 -8.40
CA TYR A 29 5.37 4.90 -7.78
C TYR A 29 4.20 4.61 -6.85
N ILE A 30 4.44 4.68 -5.55
CA ILE A 30 3.43 4.42 -4.52
C ILE A 30 3.02 5.76 -3.94
N PRO A 31 1.81 6.26 -4.21
CA PRO A 31 1.36 7.53 -3.63
C PRO A 31 1.24 7.41 -2.11
N VAL A 32 1.81 8.37 -1.38
CA VAL A 32 1.72 8.51 0.08
C VAL A 32 1.49 10.00 0.37
N ASP A 33 0.24 10.36 0.64
CA ASP A 33 -0.24 11.74 0.82
C ASP A 33 0.13 12.65 -0.37
N GLU A 34 0.82 13.77 -0.11
CA GLU A 34 1.27 14.73 -1.13
C GLU A 34 2.56 14.29 -1.84
N ASN A 35 3.13 13.14 -1.46
CA ASN A 35 4.36 12.60 -2.02
C ASN A 35 4.12 11.24 -2.68
N TYR A 36 5.18 10.72 -3.28
CA TYR A 36 5.23 9.34 -3.76
C TYR A 36 6.51 8.68 -3.26
N PHE A 37 6.39 7.41 -2.94
CA PHE A 37 7.53 6.54 -2.75
C PHE A 37 7.91 5.90 -4.08
N GLU A 38 9.19 5.96 -4.39
CA GLU A 38 9.76 5.39 -5.59
C GLU A 38 10.65 4.20 -5.22
N ALA A 39 10.44 3.06 -5.87
CA ALA A 39 11.32 1.91 -5.67
C ALA A 39 11.43 1.03 -6.91
N ASP A 40 12.65 0.58 -7.17
CA ASP A 40 12.90 -0.58 -8.02
C ASP A 40 12.55 -1.85 -7.25
N ALA A 41 11.71 -2.67 -7.87
CA ALA A 41 11.22 -3.91 -7.30
C ALA A 41 11.22 -5.03 -8.34
N GLN A 42 11.55 -6.23 -7.91
CA GLN A 42 11.51 -7.41 -8.75
C GLN A 42 10.23 -8.21 -8.50
N VAL A 43 9.52 -8.59 -9.55
CA VAL A 43 8.32 -9.44 -9.47
C VAL A 43 8.69 -10.82 -8.96
N ARG A 44 8.10 -11.23 -7.84
CA ARG A 44 8.30 -12.53 -7.22
C ARG A 44 7.18 -13.52 -7.55
N TRP A 45 5.97 -13.02 -7.75
CA TRP A 45 4.86 -13.80 -8.29
C TRP A 45 3.86 -12.91 -9.02
N CYS A 46 3.08 -13.52 -9.92
CA CYS A 46 1.89 -12.93 -10.53
C CYS A 46 0.86 -14.04 -10.69
N LYS A 47 -0.17 -14.04 -9.84
CA LYS A 47 -1.17 -15.11 -9.76
C LYS A 47 -2.51 -14.57 -10.23
N LYS A 48 -3.14 -15.26 -11.18
CA LYS A 48 -4.50 -14.91 -11.63
C LYS A 48 -5.47 -15.13 -10.48
N LEU A 49 -6.25 -14.11 -10.14
CA LEU A 49 -7.28 -14.18 -9.12
C LEU A 49 -8.57 -14.78 -9.70
N PRO A 50 -9.37 -15.49 -8.87
CA PRO A 50 -10.70 -15.92 -9.27
C PRO A 50 -11.59 -14.69 -9.51
N THR A 51 -12.12 -14.54 -10.73
CA THR A 51 -12.98 -13.40 -11.09
C THR A 51 -14.42 -13.75 -10.79
N ASN A 52 -15.15 -12.91 -10.04
CA ASN A 52 -16.57 -13.14 -9.75
C ASN A 52 -17.51 -12.65 -10.87
N ASN A 53 -17.00 -11.97 -11.90
CA ASN A 53 -17.77 -11.48 -13.05
C ASN A 53 -16.96 -11.53 -14.35
N SER A 54 -17.70 -11.68 -15.44
CA SER A 54 -17.30 -12.06 -16.79
C SER A 54 -16.30 -11.11 -17.46
N GLY A 55 -15.07 -11.57 -17.69
CA GLY A 55 -14.20 -11.10 -18.78
C GLY A 55 -12.89 -10.42 -18.37
N ASP A 56 -12.80 -9.85 -17.18
CA ASP A 56 -11.61 -9.10 -16.77
C ASP A 56 -10.56 -10.02 -16.18
N ASN A 57 -9.31 -9.84 -16.61
CA ASN A 57 -8.19 -10.48 -15.93
C ASN A 57 -7.85 -9.65 -14.68
N ASP A 58 -7.67 -10.34 -13.56
CA ASP A 58 -7.17 -9.76 -12.33
C ASP A 58 -6.04 -10.64 -11.79
N TYR A 59 -4.96 -10.02 -11.36
CA TYR A 59 -3.75 -10.69 -10.91
C TYR A 59 -3.28 -10.09 -9.59
N ASP A 60 -2.98 -10.95 -8.63
CA ASP A 60 -2.18 -10.60 -7.45
C ASP A 60 -0.70 -10.69 -7.81
N VAL A 61 -0.03 -9.53 -7.82
CA VAL A 61 1.38 -9.37 -8.17
C VAL A 61 2.16 -9.06 -6.91
N GLY A 62 3.08 -9.93 -6.53
CA GLY A 62 4.02 -9.67 -5.42
C GLY A 62 5.38 -9.25 -5.92
N VAL A 63 5.96 -8.25 -5.26
CA VAL A 63 7.27 -7.69 -5.60
C VAL A 63 8.17 -7.63 -4.37
N SER A 64 9.48 -7.77 -4.57
CA SER A 64 10.49 -7.49 -3.54
C SER A 64 11.31 -6.25 -3.91
N PHE A 65 11.50 -5.34 -2.96
CA PHE A 65 12.27 -4.12 -3.17
C PHE A 65 13.77 -4.41 -3.21
N CYS A 66 14.54 -3.68 -4.02
CA CYS A 66 15.98 -3.88 -4.11
C CYS A 66 16.86 -2.81 -3.47
N ASN A 67 16.41 -1.57 -3.35
CA ASN A 67 17.24 -0.46 -2.83
C ASN A 67 16.43 0.56 -2.04
N THR A 68 15.62 0.11 -1.10
CA THR A 68 14.92 1.06 -0.23
C THR A 68 15.85 1.43 0.91
N SER A 69 16.13 2.72 1.08
CA SER A 69 16.79 3.18 2.30
C SER A 69 15.94 2.70 3.48
N GLU A 70 16.56 2.03 4.47
CA GLU A 70 15.86 1.46 5.62
C GLU A 70 14.96 2.50 6.32
N ALA A 71 15.38 3.77 6.35
CA ALA A 71 14.62 4.88 6.90
C ALA A 71 13.36 5.26 6.09
N PHE A 72 13.37 5.04 4.77
CA PHE A 72 12.22 5.30 3.89
C PHE A 72 11.20 4.17 3.95
N SER A 73 11.67 2.92 4.00
CA SER A 73 10.81 1.75 4.21
C SER A 73 10.18 1.75 5.61
N ALA A 74 10.92 2.15 6.64
CA ALA A 74 10.37 2.31 7.98
C ALA A 74 9.26 3.37 8.03
N ARG A 75 9.47 4.54 7.43
CA ARG A 75 8.46 5.62 7.36
C ARG A 75 7.20 5.20 6.63
N MET A 76 7.31 4.48 5.52
CA MET A 76 6.14 4.00 4.79
C MET A 76 5.34 2.98 5.60
N ILE A 77 6.03 2.01 6.22
CA ILE A 77 5.37 0.98 7.05
C ILE A 77 4.69 1.61 8.25
N GLU A 78 5.32 2.61 8.86
CA GLU A 78 4.74 3.37 9.97
C GLU A 78 3.41 4.02 9.55
N GLN A 79 3.34 4.66 8.38
CA GLN A 79 2.10 5.25 7.87
C GLN A 79 1.01 4.20 7.57
N VAL A 80 1.36 3.06 6.97
CA VAL A 80 0.40 1.97 6.72
C VAL A 80 -0.07 1.33 8.03
N CYS A 81 0.82 1.16 9.01
CA CYS A 81 0.49 0.64 10.33
C CYS A 81 -0.51 1.57 11.03
N TYR A 82 -0.31 2.89 10.97
CA TYR A 82 -1.25 3.85 11.54
C TYR A 82 -2.64 3.76 10.92
N ILE A 83 -2.74 3.61 9.60
CA ILE A 83 -4.04 3.43 8.91
C ILE A 83 -4.72 2.14 9.38
N GLU A 84 -3.98 1.03 9.48
CA GLU A 84 -4.51 -0.25 9.94
C GLU A 84 -4.90 -0.24 11.43
N GLU A 85 -4.13 0.44 12.28
CA GLU A 85 -4.48 0.65 13.68
C GLU A 85 -5.71 1.53 13.83
N TYR A 86 -5.85 2.58 13.03
CA TYR A 86 -7.04 3.42 13.00
C TYR A 86 -8.29 2.62 12.59
N LYS A 87 -8.20 1.80 11.54
CA LYS A 87 -9.28 0.88 11.12
C LYS A 87 -9.69 -0.07 12.24
N LYS A 88 -8.71 -0.68 12.91
CA LYS A 88 -8.95 -1.57 14.06
C LYS A 88 -9.62 -0.82 15.21
N ARG A 89 -9.19 0.42 15.48
CA ARG A 89 -9.77 1.27 16.51
C ARG A 89 -11.22 1.61 16.20
N ILE A 90 -11.53 2.14 15.03
CA ILE A 90 -12.91 2.48 14.60
C ILE A 90 -13.81 1.25 14.63
N ARG A 91 -13.32 0.09 14.15
CA ARG A 91 -14.08 -1.16 14.25
C ARG A 91 -14.39 -1.54 15.69
N LYS A 92 -13.44 -1.34 16.62
CA LYS A 92 -13.60 -1.68 18.04
C LYS A 92 -14.47 -0.68 18.80
N THR A 93 -14.36 0.62 18.50
CA THR A 93 -15.03 1.69 19.26
C THR A 93 -16.39 2.06 18.69
N GLU A 94 -16.57 1.95 17.37
CA GLU A 94 -17.79 2.39 16.66
C GLU A 94 -18.50 1.24 15.95
N GLY A 95 -17.90 0.04 15.87
CA GLY A 95 -18.47 -1.12 15.16
C GLY A 95 -18.49 -0.97 13.64
N ARG A 96 -17.99 0.14 13.10
CA ARG A 96 -17.95 0.44 11.66
C ARG A 96 -16.77 -0.27 11.00
N MET A 97 -17.01 -0.80 9.80
CA MET A 97 -15.93 -1.24 8.91
C MET A 97 -15.69 -0.15 7.88
N ILE A 98 -14.47 0.39 7.87
CA ILE A 98 -14.05 1.46 6.95
C ILE A 98 -12.90 0.95 6.07
N SER A 99 -12.87 1.37 4.80
CA SER A 99 -11.77 1.05 3.88
C SER A 99 -10.48 1.77 4.27
N SER A 100 -9.36 1.36 3.69
CA SER A 100 -8.07 2.06 3.91
C SER A 100 -8.14 3.52 3.45
N ASP A 101 -8.85 3.80 2.36
CA ASP A 101 -9.04 5.16 1.83
C ASP A 101 -9.91 6.02 2.75
N GLN A 102 -10.97 5.45 3.34
CA GLN A 102 -11.79 6.14 4.34
C GLN A 102 -11.02 6.39 5.64
N ALA A 103 -10.20 5.43 6.07
CA ALA A 103 -9.36 5.58 7.26
C ALA A 103 -8.29 6.66 7.08
N ALA A 104 -7.63 6.71 5.92
CA ALA A 104 -6.65 7.74 5.61
C ALA A 104 -7.29 9.14 5.58
N ALA A 105 -8.45 9.28 4.93
CA ALA A 105 -9.17 10.55 4.86
C ALA A 105 -9.61 11.06 6.26
N GLU A 106 -10.22 10.19 7.08
CA GLU A 106 -10.64 10.56 8.44
C GLU A 106 -9.44 10.86 9.37
N TRP A 107 -8.28 10.25 9.13
CA TRP A 107 -7.06 10.49 9.90
C TRP A 107 -6.42 11.84 9.57
N ILE A 108 -6.30 12.18 8.28
CA ILE A 108 -5.80 13.47 7.81
C ILE A 108 -6.65 14.60 8.38
N GLU A 109 -7.97 14.47 8.33
CA GLU A 109 -8.91 15.47 8.87
C GLU A 109 -8.78 15.65 10.39
N LYS A 110 -8.45 14.57 11.12
CA LYS A 110 -8.36 14.59 12.59
C LYS A 110 -6.98 14.95 13.14
N TYR A 111 -5.90 14.74 12.39
CA TYR A 111 -4.53 14.78 12.93
C TYR A 111 -3.49 15.49 12.05
N ALA A 112 -3.89 16.23 11.00
CA ALA A 112 -2.98 17.01 10.16
C ALA A 112 -1.99 17.88 10.95
N ASP A 113 -2.40 18.43 12.10
CA ASP A 113 -1.56 19.28 12.96
C ASP A 113 -0.47 18.53 13.76
N THR A 114 -0.50 17.19 13.77
CA THR A 114 0.48 16.34 14.49
C THR A 114 1.56 15.79 13.58
N PHE A 115 1.50 16.11 12.28
CA PHE A 115 2.51 15.66 11.34
C PHE A 115 3.85 16.36 11.65
N PRO A 116 4.97 15.62 11.71
CA PRO A 116 6.27 16.22 11.87
C PRO A 116 6.50 17.13 10.65
N SER A 117 6.60 18.43 10.94
CA SER A 117 6.87 19.46 9.93
C SER A 117 8.11 19.05 9.16
N ILE A 118 8.01 18.91 7.84
CA ILE A 118 9.19 18.93 6.98
C ILE A 118 9.81 20.32 7.18
N VAL A 119 10.84 20.39 8.01
CA VAL A 119 11.77 21.51 8.00
C VAL A 119 12.54 21.40 6.68
N SER A 120 12.33 22.42 5.85
CA SER A 120 12.91 22.65 4.53
C SER A 120 14.43 22.56 4.48
#